data_AF-A0A7C4MYX0-F1
#
_entry.id   AF-A0A7C4MYX0-F1
#
_cell.length_a   1.000
_cell.length_b   1.000
_cell.length_c   1.000
_cell.angle_alpha   90.00
_cell.angle_beta   90.00
_cell.angle_gamma   90.00
#
_symmetry.space_group_name_H-M   'P 1'
#
loop_
_entity.id
_entity.type
_entity.pdbx_description
1 polymer ?
#
loop_
_entity_poly.entity_id
_entity_poly.type
_entity_poly.pdbx_seq_one_letter_code
_entity_poly.pdbx_strand_id
1 'polypeptide(L)' 'MFNECKHLHEILDAQVDIIERHIDQHKWFHGIANRDRAISDFIEKYGFIMREFYCSRACRDRFECELAQKYHPK' A
#
# COMPACT_ATOMS: atom_id res chain seq x y z
N MET A 1 -12.59 3.59 -25.00
CA MET A 1 -11.35 2.84 -25.27
C MET A 1 -10.29 3.44 -24.36
N PHE A 2 -10.05 2.84 -23.19
CA PHE A 2 -9.05 3.35 -22.26
C PHE A 2 -7.69 3.19 -22.94
N ASN A 3 -6.98 4.30 -23.18
CA ASN A 3 -5.54 4.24 -23.32
C ASN A 3 -5.01 3.74 -21.97
N GLU A 4 -4.95 2.43 -21.79
CA GLU A 4 -4.31 1.81 -20.65
C GLU A 4 -2.89 2.33 -20.61
N CYS A 5 -2.62 3.18 -19.63
CA CYS A 5 -1.28 3.68 -19.37
C CYS A 5 -0.39 2.46 -19.12
N LYS A 6 0.45 2.10 -20.10
CA LYS A 6 1.40 0.98 -19.95
C LYS A 6 2.31 1.16 -18.73
N HIS A 7 2.59 2.42 -18.39
CA HIS A 7 3.37 2.79 -17.21
C HIS A 7 2.64 2.55 -15.89
N LEU A 8 1.31 2.44 -15.87
CA LEU A 8 0.59 2.13 -14.64
C LEU A 8 0.92 0.71 -14.15
N HIS A 9 0.97 -0.26 -15.07
CA HIS A 9 1.37 -1.62 -14.72
C HIS A 9 2.83 -1.67 -14.26
N GLU A 10 3.73 -0.99 -14.97
CA GLU A 10 5.15 -0.89 -14.55
C GLU A 10 5.30 -0.30 -13.13
N ILE A 11 4.49 0.71 -12.79
CA ILE A 11 4.49 1.31 -11.44
C ILE A 11 3.94 0.33 -10.40
N LEU A 12 2.84 -0.36 -10.70
CA LEU A 12 2.22 -1.30 -9.77
C LEU A 12 3.14 -2.50 -9.52
N ASP A 13 3.77 -3.05 -10.56
CA ASP A 13 4.73 -4.15 -10.44
C ASP A 13 5.93 -3.73 -9.58
N ALA A 14 6.50 -2.54 -9.85
CA ALA A 14 7.58 -2.00 -9.03
C ALA A 14 7.17 -1.81 -7.56
N GLN A 15 5.93 -1.38 -7.30
CA GLN A 15 5.41 -1.24 -5.93
C GLN A 15 5.29 -2.58 -5.22
N VAL A 16 4.75 -3.60 -5.90
CA VAL A 16 4.66 -4.96 -5.35
C VAL A 16 6.05 -5.48 -5.00
N ASP A 17 7.00 -5.41 -5.94
CA ASP A 17 8.38 -5.85 -5.74
C ASP A 17 9.05 -5.16 -4.55
N ILE A 18 8.84 -3.85 -4.40
CA ILE A 18 9.36 -3.07 -3.26
C ILE A 18 8.73 -3.57 -1.96
N ILE A 19 7.41 -3.71 -1.90
CA ILE A 19 6.69 -4.13 -0.70
C ILE A 19 7.13 -5.54 -0.28
N GLU A 20 7.27 -6.47 -1.22
CA GLU A 20 7.72 -7.84 -0.93
C GLU A 20 9.13 -7.85 -0.32
N ARG A 21 10.07 -7.08 -0.89
CA ARG A 21 11.42 -6.96 -0.31
C ARG A 21 11.40 -6.40 1.11
N HIS A 22 10.54 -5.41 1.37
CA HIS A 22 10.41 -4.84 2.72
C HIS A 22 9.75 -5.80 3.69
N ILE A 23 8.79 -6.63 3.26
CA ILE A 23 8.22 -7.70 4.08
C ILE A 23 9.28 -8.74 4.43
N ASP A 24 10.15 -9.12 3.49
CA ASP A 24 11.24 -10.07 3.75
C ASP A 24 12.30 -9.50 4.71
N GLN A 25 12.66 -8.23 4.53
CA GLN A 25 13.52 -7.52 5.48
C GLN A 25 12.87 -7.47 6.87
N HIS A 26 11.60 -7.06 6.94
CA HIS A 26 10.82 -6.99 8.17
C HIS A 26 10.77 -8.34 8.89
N LYS A 27 10.49 -9.42 8.14
CA LYS A 27 10.51 -10.80 8.62
C LYS A 27 11.87 -11.14 9.24
N TRP A 28 12.96 -10.80 8.56
CA TRP A 28 14.32 -11.08 9.03
C TRP A 28 14.70 -10.26 10.28
N PHE A 29 14.52 -8.94 10.24
CA PHE A 29 14.84 -8.03 11.35
C PHE A 29 14.08 -8.36 12.64
N HIS A 30 12.81 -8.80 12.51
CA HIS A 30 11.96 -9.15 13.65
C HIS A 30 11.98 -10.63 14.02
N GLY A 31 12.79 -11.47 13.34
CA GLY A 31 12.89 -12.90 13.63
C GLY A 31 11.58 -13.67 13.42
N ILE A 32 10.73 -13.23 12.49
CA ILE A 32 9.44 -13.88 12.22
C ILE A 32 9.67 -15.09 11.30
N ALA A 33 9.32 -16.29 11.77
CA ALA A 33 9.57 -17.52 11.00
C ALA A 33 8.62 -17.67 9.80
N ASN A 34 7.33 -17.42 10.00
CA ASN A 34 6.27 -17.59 9.00
C ASN A 34 6.06 -16.30 8.18
N ARG A 35 5.99 -16.42 6.85
CA ARG A 35 5.82 -15.26 5.95
C ARG A 35 4.46 -14.59 6.10
N ASP A 36 3.37 -15.35 6.21
CA ASP A 36 2.02 -14.79 6.39
C ASP A 36 1.92 -13.93 7.66
N ARG A 37 2.55 -14.39 8.75
CA ARG A 37 2.64 -13.63 9.99
C ARG A 37 3.45 -12.34 9.81
N ALA A 38 4.52 -12.37 9.01
CA ALA A 38 5.30 -11.17 8.70
C ALA A 38 4.51 -10.19 7.83
N ILE A 39 3.71 -10.69 6.87
CA ILE A 39 2.78 -9.87 6.08
C ILE A 39 1.75 -9.19 6.99
N SER A 40 1.10 -9.95 7.88
CA SER A 40 0.12 -9.38 8.81
C SER A 40 0.75 -8.32 9.73
N ASP A 41 1.90 -8.60 10.34
CA ASP A 41 2.59 -7.66 11.23
C ASP A 41 3.07 -6.40 10.47
N PHE A 42 3.55 -6.57 9.23
CA PHE A 42 3.94 -5.45 8.36
C PHE A 42 2.73 -4.56 8.01
N ILE A 43 1.59 -5.16 7.62
CA ILE A 43 0.37 -4.42 7.30
C ILE A 43 -0.17 -3.71 8.54
N GLU A 44 -0.13 -4.34 9.71
CA GLU A 44 -0.57 -3.73 10.96
C GLU A 44 0.25 -2.47 11.29
N LYS A 45 1.57 -2.53 11.11
CA LYS A 45 2.47 -1.41 11.44
C LYS A 45 2.55 -0.33 10.38
N TYR A 46 2.49 -0.69 9.10
CA TYR A 46 2.81 0.21 7.98
C TYR A 46 1.66 0.37 6.97
N GLY A 47 0.61 -0.44 7.05
CA GLY A 47 -0.52 -0.40 6.12
C GLY A 47 -1.27 0.93 6.11
N PHE A 48 -1.18 1.71 7.18
CA PHE A 48 -1.75 3.06 7.24
C PHE A 48 -1.13 4.00 6.19
N ILE A 49 0.14 3.82 5.82
CA ILE A 49 0.83 4.67 4.83
C ILE A 49 0.20 4.49 3.45
N MET A 50 -0.02 3.24 3.04
CA MET A 50 -0.68 2.92 1.77
C MET A 50 -2.11 3.44 1.75
N ARG A 51 -2.83 3.28 2.88
CA ARG A 51 -4.19 3.80 3.05
C ARG A 51 -4.21 5.33 2.94
N GLU A 52 -3.33 6.03 3.64
CA GLU A 52 -3.24 7.49 3.62
C GLU A 52 -2.90 8.00 2.22
N PHE A 53 -1.92 7.39 1.53
CA PHE A 53 -1.59 7.74 0.15
C PHE A 53 -2.83 7.65 -0.75
N TYR A 54 -3.53 6.51 -0.71
CA TYR A 54 -4.70 6.31 -1.55
C TYR A 54 -5.83 7.27 -1.18
N CYS A 55 -6.22 7.30 0.10
CA CYS A 55 -7.34 8.10 0.59
C CYS A 55 -7.13 9.61 0.41
N SER A 56 -5.93 10.11 0.62
CA SER A 56 -5.65 11.55 0.52
C SER A 56 -5.38 12.02 -0.91
N ARG A 57 -4.90 11.15 -1.82
CA ARG A 57 -4.44 11.56 -3.17
C ARG A 57 -5.16 10.88 -4.33
N ALA A 58 -5.33 9.56 -4.28
CA ALA A 58 -5.68 8.76 -5.46
C ALA A 58 -7.17 8.37 -5.51
N CYS A 59 -7.84 8.25 -4.36
CA CYS A 59 -9.25 7.91 -4.29
C CYS A 59 -10.09 8.96 -5.04
N ARG A 60 -10.83 8.51 -6.05
CA ARG A 60 -11.67 9.39 -6.89
C ARG A 60 -12.82 9.99 -6.10
N ASP A 61 -13.37 9.20 -5.19
CA ASP A 61 -14.52 9.57 -4.38
C ASP A 61 -14.07 10.12 -3.01
N ARG A 62 -12.84 10.63 -2.89
CA ARG A 62 -12.24 11.00 -1.58
C ARG A 62 -13.04 12.03 -0.79
N PHE A 63 -13.83 12.86 -1.46
CA PHE A 63 -14.68 13.86 -0.82
C PHE A 63 -16.01 13.28 -0.30
N GLU A 64 -16.39 12.07 -0.71
CA GLU A 64 -17.62 11.37 -0.33
C GLU A 64 -17.35 10.08 0.46
N CYS A 65 -16.14 9.52 0.35
CA CYS A 65 -15.71 8.34 1.06
C CYS A 65 -15.38 8.67 2.53
N GLU A 66 -16.18 8.15 3.46
CA GLU A 66 -16.00 8.34 4.91
C GLU A 66 -14.59 7.96 5.40
N LEU A 67 -14.00 6.92 4.82
CA LEU A 67 -12.63 6.51 5.17
C LEU A 67 -11.60 7.53 4.65
N ALA A 68 -11.83 8.10 3.47
CA ALA A 68 -10.90 9.07 2.88
C ALA A 68 -10.97 10.43 3.57
N GLN A 69 -12.16 10.87 3.98
CA GLN A 69 -12.38 12.11 4.71
C GLN A 69 -11.59 12.16 6.03
N LYS A 70 -11.31 11.02 6.67
CA LYS A 70 -10.45 10.93 7.87
C LYS A 70 -9.01 11.41 7.64
N TYR A 71 -8.57 11.49 6.38
CA TYR A 71 -7.22 11.89 5.99
C TYR A 71 -7.15 13.32 5.43
N HIS A 72 -8.11 14.18 5.77
CA HIS A 72 -8.17 15.60 5.38
C HIS A 72 -7.76 15.85 3.91
N PRO A 73 -8.48 15.27 2.94
CA PRO A 73 -8.15 15.40 1.53
C PRO A 73 -8.10 16.89 1.14
N LYS A 74 -6.96 17.33 0.58
CA LYS A 74 -6.77 18.68 0.05
C LYS A 74 -7.23 18.79 -1.41
#